data_AF-A0A349A3P7-F1
#
_entry.id   AF-A0A349A3P7-F1
#
_cell.length_a   1.000
_cell.length_b   1.000
_cell.length_c   1.000
_cell.angle_alpha   90.00
_cell.angle_beta   90.00
_cell.angle_gamma   90.00
#
_symmetry.space_group_name_H-M   'P 1'
#
loop_
_entity.id
_entity.type
_entity.pdbx_description
1 polymer ?
#
loop_
_entity_poly.entity_id
_entity_poly.type
_entity_poly.pdbx_seq_one_letter_code
_entity_poly.pdbx_strand_id
1 'polypeptide(L)' 'MSQAERDAIMAREFQQRLEKKMRELELSQLEYWKAQLDLLLAARPEGVAALQSQIRKVADKMANRIQMLKKGA' A
#
# COMPACT_ATOMS: atom_id res chain seq x y z
N MET A 1 13.32 -13.61 36.54
CA MET A 1 12.60 -12.55 35.82
C MET A 1 11.27 -12.31 36.51
N SER A 2 10.94 -11.05 36.77
CA SER A 2 9.65 -10.66 37.31
C SER A 2 8.54 -10.77 36.25
N GLN A 3 7.28 -10.78 36.68
CA GLN A 3 6.15 -10.75 35.76
C GLN A 3 6.18 -9.51 34.85
N ALA A 4 6.51 -8.35 35.42
CA ALA A 4 6.63 -7.09 34.68
C ALA A 4 7.72 -7.12 33.60
N GLU A 5 8.85 -7.80 33.86
CA GLU A 5 9.90 -7.99 32.85
C GLU A 5 9.44 -8.87 31.69
N ARG A 6 8.67 -9.93 31.96
CA ARG A 6 8.10 -10.78 30.91
C ARG A 6 7.09 -10.03 30.05
N ASP A 7 6.20 -9.27 30.68
CA ASP A 7 5.17 -8.49 29.98
C ASP A 7 5.81 -7.38 29.11
N ALA A 8 6.86 -6.72 29.61
CA ALA A 8 7.61 -5.72 28.86
C ALA A 8 8.34 -6.30 27.63
N ILE A 9 8.90 -7.51 27.74
CA ILE A 9 9.54 -8.19 26.62
C ILE A 9 8.49 -8.57 25.57
N MET A 10 7.36 -9.17 25.97
CA MET A 10 6.28 -9.52 25.03
C MET A 10 5.73 -8.28 24.32
N ALA A 11 5.52 -7.17 25.03
CA ALA A 11 5.04 -5.93 24.43
C ALA A 11 6.01 -5.39 23.36
N ARG A 12 7.32 -5.44 23.63
CA ARG A 12 8.35 -5.03 22.67
C ARG A 12 8.39 -5.93 21.44
N GLU A 13 8.35 -7.25 21.62
CA GLU A 13 8.32 -8.20 20.50
C GLU A 13 7.07 -8.01 19.64
N PHE A 14 5.91 -7.78 20.28
CA PHE A 14 4.67 -7.50 19.58
C PHE A 14 4.75 -6.19 18.78
N GLN A 15 5.29 -5.13 19.39
CA GLN A 15 5.46 -3.85 18.71
C GLN A 15 6.39 -3.97 17.49
N GLN A 16 7.53 -4.65 17.63
CA GLN A 16 8.45 -4.89 16.51
C GLN A 16 7.78 -5.66 15.37
N ARG A 17 6.96 -6.67 15.70
CA ARG A 17 6.19 -7.42 14.70
C ARG A 17 5.16 -6.56 13.99
N LEU A 18 4.47 -5.67 14.71
CA LEU A 18 3.54 -4.73 14.11
C LEU A 18 4.23 -3.75 13.18
N GLU A 19 5.34 -3.14 13.62
CA GLU A 19 6.12 -2.21 12.80
C GLU A 19 6.64 -2.86 11.52
N LYS A 20 7.16 -4.10 11.63
CA LYS A 20 7.59 -4.89 10.48
C LYS A 20 6.43 -5.14 9.51
N LYS A 21 5.29 -5.61 10.01
CA LYS A 21 4.11 -5.89 9.18
C LYS A 21 3.56 -4.62 8.51
N MET A 22 3.59 -3.49 9.21
CA MET A 22 3.16 -2.20 8.66
C MET A 22 4.08 -1.78 7.50
N ARG A 23 5.40 -1.92 7.66
CA ARG A 23 6.37 -1.62 6.61
C ARG A 23 6.20 -2.53 5.39
N GLU A 24 6.00 -3.83 5.59
CA GLU A 24 5.76 -4.79 4.51
C GLU A 24 4.48 -4.46 3.74
N LEU A 25 3.41 -4.08 4.46
CA LEU A 25 2.16 -3.65 3.84
C LEU A 25 2.36 -2.36 3.02
N GLU A 26 3.05 -1.37 3.57
CA GLU A 26 3.34 -0.12 2.85
C GLU A 26 4.16 -0.38 1.58
N LEU A 27 5.23 -1.17 1.66
CA LEU A 27 6.05 -1.54 0.51
C LEU A 27 5.22 -2.23 -0.58
N SER A 28 4.45 -3.26 -0.23
CA SER A 28 3.63 -4.00 -1.20
C SER A 28 2.60 -3.10 -1.92
N GLN A 29 2.02 -2.14 -1.20
CA GLN A 29 1.09 -1.18 -1.77
C GLN A 29 1.78 -0.20 -2.73
N LEU A 30 2.98 0.29 -2.37
CA LEU A 30 3.76 1.17 -3.24
C LEU A 30 4.25 0.45 -4.50
N GLU A 31 4.77 -0.78 -4.37
CA GLU A 31 5.21 -1.61 -5.49
C GLU A 31 4.07 -1.90 -6.46
N TYR A 32 2.87 -2.22 -5.94
CA TYR A 32 1.68 -2.43 -6.76
C TYR A 32 1.35 -1.20 -7.61
N TRP A 33 1.28 -0.01 -7.01
CA TRP A 33 0.95 1.21 -7.75
C TRP A 33 2.05 1.63 -8.70
N LYS A 34 3.31 1.45 -8.33
CA LYS A 34 4.44 1.67 -9.24
C LYS A 34 4.32 0.77 -10.47
N ALA A 35 4.04 -0.51 -10.29
CA ALA A 35 3.86 -1.43 -11.42
C ALA A 35 2.71 -1.00 -12.35
N GLN A 36 1.60 -0.51 -11.80
CA GLN A 36 0.51 0.03 -12.64
C GLN A 36 0.96 1.26 -13.44
N LEU A 37 1.77 2.15 -12.87
CA LEU A 37 2.31 3.32 -13.57
C LEU A 37 3.37 2.94 -14.61
N ASP A 38 4.25 1.99 -14.31
CA ASP A 38 5.26 1.48 -15.24
C ASP A 38 4.59 0.90 -16.50
N LEU A 39 3.46 0.21 -16.35
CA LEU A 39 2.66 -0.27 -17.49
C LEU A 39 2.12 0.88 -18.36
N LEU A 40 1.72 2.01 -17.76
CA LEU A 40 1.28 3.19 -18.49
C LEU A 40 2.44 3.85 -19.24
N LEU A 41 3.63 3.88 -18.65
CA LEU A 41 4.83 4.43 -19.29
C LEU A 41 5.32 3.55 -20.44
N ALA A 42 5.18 2.22 -20.32
CA ALA A 42 5.51 1.28 -21.39
C ALA A 42 4.44 1.25 -22.49
N ALA A 43 3.19 1.57 -22.16
CA ALA A 43 2.14 1.72 -23.14
C ALA A 43 2.51 2.85 -24.11
N ARG A 44 2.35 2.59 -25.42
CA ARG A 44 2.46 3.61 -26.47
C ARG A 44 1.05 4.03 -26.90
N PRO A 45 0.37 4.89 -26.13
CA PRO A 45 -0.99 5.29 -26.45
C PRO A 45 -1.03 6.02 -27.79
N GLU A 46 -2.09 5.78 -28.56
CA GLU A 46 -2.33 6.37 -29.89
C GLU A 46 -2.53 7.90 -29.85
N GLY A 47 -2.66 8.49 -28.65
CA GLY A 47 -2.76 9.92 -28.44
C GLY A 47 -3.01 10.31 -26.98
N VAL A 48 -3.05 11.62 -26.72
CA VAL A 48 -3.21 12.19 -25.36
C VAL A 48 -4.51 11.75 -24.70
N ALA A 49 -5.61 11.66 -25.46
CA ALA A 49 -6.89 11.21 -24.92
C ALA A 49 -6.84 9.76 -24.42
N ALA A 50 -6.16 8.87 -25.15
CA ALA A 50 -6.00 7.47 -24.76
C ALA A 50 -5.15 7.35 -23.49
N LEU A 51 -4.06 8.13 -23.38
CA LEU A 51 -3.24 8.22 -22.17
C LEU A 51 -4.06 8.72 -20.96
N GLN A 52 -4.82 9.81 -21.13
CA GLN A 52 -5.67 10.36 -20.07
C GLN A 52 -6.71 9.35 -19.57
N SER A 53 -7.31 8.58 -20.48
CA SER A 53 -8.24 7.49 -20.12
C SER A 53 -7.56 6.39 -19.29
N GLN A 54 -6.35 5.99 -19.68
CA GLN A 54 -5.61 4.97 -18.93
C GLN A 54 -5.15 5.47 -17.54
N ILE A 55 -4.68 6.71 -17.43
CA ILE A 55 -4.35 7.35 -16.15
C ILE A 55 -5.58 7.40 -15.24
N ARG A 56 -6.75 7.81 -15.77
CA ARG A 56 -8.00 7.87 -15.01
C ARG A 56 -8.39 6.51 -14.42
N LYS A 57 -8.24 5.42 -15.20
CA LYS A 57 -8.50 4.06 -14.70
C LYS A 57 -7.62 3.69 -13.49
N VAL A 58 -6.34 4.08 -13.49
CA VAL A 58 -5.46 3.83 -12.33
C VAL A 58 -5.89 4.69 -11.14
N ALA A 59 -6.18 5.97 -11.36
CA ALA A 59 -6.66 6.88 -10.31
C ALA A 59 -7.98 6.41 -9.67
N ASP A 60 -8.94 5.93 -10.46
CA ASP A 60 -10.22 5.42 -9.97
C ASP A 60 -10.03 4.16 -9.11
N LYS A 61 -9.12 3.25 -9.52
CA LYS A 61 -8.74 2.08 -8.70
C LYS A 61 -8.14 2.51 -7.36
N MET A 62 -7.26 3.51 -7.36
CA MET A 62 -6.68 4.06 -6.14
C MET A 62 -7.77 4.65 -5.24
N ALA A 63 -8.67 5.47 -5.79
CA ALA A 63 -9.77 6.08 -5.05
C ALA A 63 -10.69 5.04 -4.41
N ASN A 64 -11.07 4.00 -5.16
CA ASN A 64 -11.87 2.88 -4.64
C ASN A 64 -11.16 2.17 -3.48
N ARG A 65 -9.86 1.88 -3.61
CA ARG A 65 -9.09 1.24 -2.54
C ARG A 65 -9.00 2.12 -1.30
N ILE A 66 -8.75 3.42 -1.46
CA ILE A 66 -8.75 4.40 -0.37
C ILE A 66 -10.10 4.42 0.33
N GLN A 67 -11.20 4.47 -0.42
CA GLN A 67 -12.55 4.50 0.15
C GLN A 67 -12.86 3.22 0.93
N MET A 68 -12.50 2.04 0.41
CA MET A 68 -12.68 0.78 1.12
C MET A 68 -11.87 0.71 2.42
N LEU A 69 -10.61 1.17 2.40
CA LEU A 69 -9.77 1.18 3.60
C LEU A 69 -10.32 2.14 4.66
N LYS A 70 -10.81 3.32 4.25
CA LYS A 70 -11.47 4.28 5.17
C LYS A 70 -12.76 3.75 5.79
N LYS A 71 -13.49 2.86 5.11
CA LYS A 71 -14.71 2.23 5.65
C LYS A 71 -14.41 1.12 6.67
N GLY A 72 -13.20 0.56 6.63
CA GLY A 72 -12.77 -0.52 7.52
C GLY A 72 -11.88 -0.06 8.68
N ALA A 73 -11.62 1.24 8.80
CA ALA A 73 -10.91 1.89 9.91
C ALA A 73 -11.93 2.58 10.82
#